data_AF-A0AAW1Q567-F1
#
_entry.id   AF-A0AAW1Q567-F1
#
_cell.length_a   1.000
_cell.length_b   1.000
_cell.length_c   1.000
_cell.angle_alpha   90.00
_cell.angle_beta   90.00
_cell.angle_gamma   90.00
#
_symmetry.space_group_name_H-M   'P 1'
#
loop_
_entity.id
_entity.type
_entity.pdbx_description
1 polymer ?
#
loop_
_entity_poly.entity_id
_entity_poly.type
_entity_poly.pdbx_seq_one_letter_code
_entity_poly.pdbx_strand_id
1 'polypeptide(L)'
;MAEPGSAQLLHSPGTVPLGSIFGIPIRLHMLFGAAVILAVLGQVQNSWHHVLWALLMFGPILLLTVLIHELGHCWATRKVGAPVHGILLWPLGGLAFVGHTSGPKSDIFVAVMGPLTHLPQMLIWFIMYIPSYHATYGDYKFHFAIEDPQFDFWLSVVSGALQLNLFLMAFNLLLPAYPLDGGRIFADLLLLCGLGEVLAAQITIAVAVLVAAGILAWGIYEQAILTVAVGAWMLYTTYELFSAVRKGSVTRHPMFCYDAQPGQAEQPQNPILPPNQQYSARV
;
A
#
# COMPACT_ATOMS: atom_id res chain seq x y z
N MET A 1 2.46 -22.35 -3.11
CA MET A 1 3.84 -22.22 -2.56
C MET A 1 4.23 -20.76 -2.73
N ALA A 2 4.72 -20.09 -1.68
CA ALA A 2 5.13 -18.69 -1.79
C ALA A 2 6.19 -18.52 -2.88
N GLU A 3 6.03 -17.52 -3.75
CA GLU A 3 7.09 -17.06 -4.64
C GLU A 3 8.36 -16.78 -3.81
N PRO A 4 9.52 -17.35 -4.16
CA PRO A 4 10.75 -17.24 -3.36
C PRO A 4 11.21 -15.79 -3.09
N GLY A 5 10.71 -14.79 -3.83
CA GLY A 5 11.01 -13.37 -3.63
C GLY A 5 10.27 -12.69 -2.45
N SER A 6 9.05 -13.11 -2.11
CA SER A 6 8.25 -12.43 -1.07
C SER A 6 8.75 -12.72 0.36
N ALA A 7 9.21 -13.95 0.60
CA ALA A 7 9.88 -14.33 1.85
C ALA A 7 11.27 -13.66 1.99
N GLN A 8 11.97 -13.39 0.88
CA GLN A 8 13.29 -12.74 0.92
C GLN A 8 13.20 -11.26 1.31
N LEU A 9 12.17 -10.53 0.86
CA LEU A 9 11.99 -9.12 1.23
C LEU A 9 11.65 -8.94 2.71
N LEU A 10 10.88 -9.87 3.29
CA LEU A 10 10.66 -9.91 4.74
C LEU A 10 11.99 -10.04 5.50
N HIS A 11 12.97 -10.78 4.98
CA HIS A 11 14.27 -10.97 5.65
C HIS A 11 15.40 -10.09 5.09
N SER A 12 15.05 -9.01 4.37
CA SER A 12 16.04 -8.10 3.78
C SER A 12 16.92 -7.40 4.83
N PRO A 13 18.18 -7.06 4.49
CA PRO A 13 19.06 -6.28 5.37
C PRO A 13 18.41 -4.97 5.79
N GLY A 14 18.49 -4.63 7.08
CA GLY A 14 17.89 -3.40 7.61
C GLY A 14 16.43 -3.53 8.03
N THR A 15 15.90 -4.76 8.15
CA THR A 15 14.57 -5.01 8.75
C THR A 15 14.68 -5.54 10.18
N VAL A 16 13.84 -5.05 11.07
CA VAL A 16 13.74 -5.47 12.47
C VAL A 16 12.37 -6.11 12.72
N PRO A 17 12.28 -7.28 13.38
CA PRO A 17 11.00 -7.89 13.72
C PRO A 17 10.27 -7.06 14.79
N LEU A 18 8.98 -6.79 14.59
CA LEU A 18 8.10 -6.15 15.56
C LEU A 18 7.14 -7.12 16.28
N GLY A 19 7.19 -8.41 15.92
CA GLY A 19 6.32 -9.45 16.46
C GLY A 19 5.31 -9.94 15.44
N SER A 20 4.15 -10.39 15.90
CA SER A 20 3.08 -10.91 15.03
C SER A 20 1.69 -10.56 15.56
N ILE A 21 0.78 -10.18 14.66
CA ILE A 21 -0.64 -9.93 14.98
C ILE A 21 -1.48 -10.93 14.18
N PHE A 22 -2.40 -11.65 14.84
CA PHE A 22 -3.22 -12.72 14.22
C PHE A 22 -2.38 -13.76 13.44
N GLY A 23 -1.17 -14.06 13.92
CA GLY A 23 -0.24 -14.97 13.25
C GLY A 23 0.42 -14.41 11.98
N ILE A 24 0.29 -13.11 11.70
CA ILE A 24 0.94 -12.42 10.58
C ILE A 24 2.22 -11.77 11.14
N PRO A 25 3.43 -12.15 10.67
CA PRO A 25 4.66 -11.53 11.12
C PRO A 25 4.76 -10.09 10.62
N ILE A 26 5.16 -9.18 11.51
CA ILE A 26 5.31 -7.75 11.22
C ILE A 26 6.77 -7.37 11.36
N ARG A 27 7.28 -6.62 10.38
CA ARG A 27 8.66 -6.14 10.36
C ARG A 27 8.70 -4.65 10.04
N LEU A 28 9.71 -3.98 10.57
CA LEU A 28 9.96 -2.56 10.36
C LEU A 28 11.29 -2.37 9.65
N HIS A 29 11.27 -1.65 8.54
CA HIS A 29 12.48 -1.25 7.84
C HIS A 29 13.13 -0.07 8.58
N MET A 30 14.45 -0.08 8.78
CA MET A 30 15.20 0.98 9.49
C MET A 30 15.01 2.37 8.88
N LEU A 31 14.79 2.43 7.55
CA LEU A 31 14.48 3.69 6.88
C LEU A 31 13.23 4.36 7.45
N PHE A 32 12.26 3.62 7.99
CA PHE A 32 11.09 4.21 8.65
C PHE A 32 11.54 5.13 9.79
N GLY A 33 12.47 4.65 10.63
CA GLY A 33 13.07 5.47 11.69
C GLY A 33 13.83 6.68 11.15
N ALA A 34 14.53 6.55 10.02
CA ALA A 34 15.18 7.68 9.36
C ALA A 34 14.18 8.73 8.86
N ALA A 35 13.03 8.31 8.33
CA ALA A 35 11.95 9.21 7.92
C ALA A 35 11.35 9.96 9.11
N VAL A 36 11.15 9.28 10.25
CA VAL A 36 10.72 9.93 11.50
C VAL A 36 11.74 10.95 11.98
N ILE A 37 13.03 10.59 11.97
CA ILE A 37 14.11 11.52 12.36
C ILE A 37 14.12 12.74 11.44
N LEU A 38 14.01 12.57 10.12
CA LEU A 38 13.98 13.68 9.18
C LEU A 38 12.77 14.60 9.43
N ALA A 39 11.59 14.03 9.68
CA ALA A 39 10.39 14.79 10.00
C ALA A 39 10.56 15.60 11.30
N VAL A 40 11.18 15.00 12.33
CA VAL A 40 11.50 15.67 13.59
C VAL A 40 12.53 16.78 13.40
N LEU A 41 13.59 16.53 12.63
CA LEU A 41 14.63 17.51 12.30
C LEU A 41 14.04 18.72 11.56
N GLY A 42 13.01 18.52 10.74
CA GLY A 42 12.29 19.62 10.08
C GLY A 42 11.56 20.56 11.05
N GLN A 43 11.36 20.16 12.32
CA GLN A 43 10.61 20.94 13.32
C GLN A 43 11.47 21.55 14.43
N VAL A 44 12.78 21.25 14.48
CA VAL A 44 13.65 21.68 15.60
C VAL A 44 13.83 23.19 15.70
N GLN A 45 13.63 23.92 14.61
CA GLN A 45 13.71 25.39 14.58
C GLN A 45 12.40 26.07 15.03
N ASN A 46 11.30 25.31 15.15
CA ASN A 46 9.99 25.84 15.52
C ASN A 46 9.84 25.88 17.04
N SER A 47 9.39 24.79 17.66
CA SER A 47 9.30 24.66 19.13
C SER A 47 9.32 23.20 19.57
N TRP A 48 9.56 22.95 20.86
CA TRP A 48 9.53 21.59 21.42
C TRP A 48 8.17 20.89 21.22
N HIS A 49 7.06 21.64 21.22
CA HIS A 49 5.74 21.10 20.95
C HIS A 49 5.59 20.63 19.49
N HIS A 50 6.19 21.33 18.52
CA HIS A 50 6.21 20.90 17.11
C HIS A 50 7.07 19.65 16.91
N VAL A 51 8.21 19.58 17.61
CA VAL A 51 9.08 18.39 17.63
C VAL A 51 8.32 17.18 18.17
N LEU A 52 7.64 17.33 19.31
CA LEU A 52 6.84 16.26 19.90
C LEU A 52 5.67 15.86 18.99
N TRP A 53 5.03 16.84 18.35
CA TRP A 53 3.92 16.60 17.42
C TRP A 53 4.41 15.79 16.21
N ALA A 54 5.52 16.17 15.59
CA ALA A 54 6.10 15.42 14.47
C ALA A 54 6.52 14.00 14.87
N LEU A 55 7.14 13.85 16.04
CA LEU A 55 7.49 12.53 16.57
C LEU A 55 6.24 11.64 16.72
N LEU A 56 5.16 12.18 17.27
CA LEU A 56 3.91 11.45 17.49
C LEU A 56 3.20 11.12 16.17
N MET A 57 3.09 12.09 15.27
CA MET A 57 2.40 11.99 13.98
C MET A 57 3.10 11.02 13.03
N PHE A 58 4.40 11.23 12.78
CA PHE A 58 5.16 10.41 11.83
C PHE A 58 5.65 9.09 12.43
N GLY A 59 5.75 9.00 13.76
CA GLY A 59 6.10 7.77 14.47
C GLY A 59 4.87 6.88 14.69
N PRO A 60 4.32 6.81 15.92
CA PRO A 60 3.29 5.84 16.26
C PRO A 60 1.98 6.02 15.52
N ILE A 61 1.52 7.26 15.26
CA ILE A 61 0.22 7.47 14.58
C ILE A 61 0.28 6.97 13.14
N LEU A 62 1.26 7.40 12.36
CA LEU A 62 1.45 6.93 10.98
C LEU A 62 1.69 5.42 10.93
N LEU A 63 2.56 4.90 11.81
CA LEU A 63 2.87 3.47 11.88
C LEU A 63 1.62 2.63 12.13
N LEU A 64 0.80 2.99 13.12
CA LEU A 64 -0.43 2.28 13.44
C LEU A 64 -1.48 2.44 12.33
N THR A 65 -1.61 3.64 11.75
CA THR A 65 -2.55 3.92 10.67
C THR A 65 -2.27 3.02 9.45
N VAL A 66 -1.00 2.96 9.03
CA VAL A 66 -0.55 2.11 7.92
C VAL A 66 -0.67 0.63 8.29
N LEU A 67 -0.30 0.24 9.51
CA LEU A 67 -0.43 -1.16 9.94
C LEU A 67 -1.88 -1.64 9.90
N ILE A 68 -2.83 -0.82 10.36
CA ILE A 68 -4.26 -1.15 10.31
C ILE A 68 -4.73 -1.28 8.86
N HIS A 69 -4.26 -0.42 7.96
CA HIS A 69 -4.50 -0.51 6.52
C HIS A 69 -4.03 -1.85 5.95
N GLU A 70 -2.78 -2.24 6.19
CA GLU A 70 -2.22 -3.52 5.72
C GLU A 70 -2.94 -4.74 6.33
N LEU A 71 -3.37 -4.64 7.58
CA LEU A 71 -4.18 -5.68 8.23
C LEU A 71 -5.55 -5.84 7.55
N GLY A 72 -6.11 -4.76 7.00
CA GLY A 72 -7.32 -4.79 6.17
C GLY A 72 -7.17 -5.67 4.94
N HIS A 73 -6.07 -5.49 4.19
CA HIS A 73 -5.73 -6.37 3.06
C HIS A 73 -5.54 -7.81 3.52
N CYS A 74 -4.73 -8.05 4.56
CA CYS A 74 -4.45 -9.39 5.06
C CYS A 74 -5.73 -10.13 5.50
N TRP A 75 -6.64 -9.44 6.16
CA TRP A 75 -7.94 -9.99 6.54
C TRP A 75 -8.76 -10.40 5.32
N ALA A 76 -8.84 -9.51 4.32
CA ALA A 76 -9.58 -9.77 3.09
C ALA A 76 -8.98 -10.92 2.28
N THR A 77 -7.64 -10.99 2.18
CA THR A 77 -6.91 -12.08 1.54
C THR A 77 -7.25 -13.44 2.17
N ARG A 78 -7.23 -13.52 3.50
CA ARG A 78 -7.63 -14.74 4.21
C ARG A 78 -9.09 -15.10 3.96
N LYS A 79 -9.98 -14.10 3.85
CA LYS A 79 -11.41 -14.30 3.56
C LYS A 79 -11.66 -14.87 2.16
N VAL A 80 -10.85 -14.51 1.18
CA VAL A 80 -10.94 -15.06 -0.18
C VAL A 80 -10.14 -16.37 -0.35
N GLY A 81 -9.59 -16.92 0.74
CA GLY A 81 -8.89 -18.21 0.75
C GLY A 81 -7.42 -18.16 0.31
N ALA A 82 -6.85 -16.97 0.14
CA ALA A 82 -5.46 -16.80 -0.25
C ALA A 82 -4.52 -16.72 0.98
N PRO A 83 -3.26 -17.18 0.87
CA PRO A 83 -2.30 -17.14 1.97
C PRO A 83 -1.81 -15.72 2.26
N VAL A 84 -1.44 -15.46 3.52
CA VAL A 84 -0.80 -14.21 3.96
C VAL A 84 0.55 -14.55 4.60
N HIS A 85 1.62 -13.90 4.14
CA HIS A 85 3.00 -14.24 4.53
C HIS A 85 3.60 -13.27 5.55
N GLY A 86 3.21 -11.99 5.52
CA GLY A 86 3.72 -10.99 6.46
C GLY A 86 3.47 -9.56 6.03
N ILE A 87 3.84 -8.61 6.89
CA ILE A 87 3.76 -7.16 6.64
C ILE A 87 5.14 -6.54 6.87
N LEU A 88 5.58 -5.70 5.94
CA LEU A 88 6.76 -4.85 6.10
C LEU A 88 6.34 -3.38 6.11
N LEU A 89 6.65 -2.68 7.19
CA LEU A 89 6.43 -1.25 7.35
C LEU A 89 7.70 -0.50 6.95
N TRP A 90 7.58 0.51 6.10
CA TRP A 90 8.71 1.24 5.51
C TRP A 90 8.34 2.72 5.25
N PRO A 91 9.28 3.62 4.91
CA PRO A 91 9.02 5.07 4.88
C PRO A 91 7.85 5.51 4.01
N LEU A 92 7.59 4.79 2.91
CA LEU A 92 6.58 5.18 1.93
C LEU A 92 5.24 4.47 2.18
N GLY A 93 5.10 3.70 3.26
CA GLY A 93 3.85 3.02 3.64
C GLY A 93 4.06 1.63 4.21
N GLY A 94 3.18 0.70 3.86
CA GLY A 94 3.24 -0.71 4.21
C GLY A 94 3.34 -1.56 2.95
N LEU A 95 3.83 -2.78 3.12
CA LEU A 95 3.81 -3.82 2.09
C LEU A 95 3.28 -5.10 2.74
N ALA A 96 2.03 -5.46 2.45
CA ALA A 96 1.48 -6.77 2.76
C ALA A 96 1.89 -7.80 1.71
N PHE A 97 2.57 -8.86 2.14
CA PHE A 97 2.93 -9.99 1.30
C PHE A 97 1.79 -11.01 1.28
N VAL A 98 0.84 -10.80 0.37
CA VAL A 98 -0.34 -11.63 0.17
C VAL A 98 -0.16 -12.57 -1.02
N GLY A 99 -0.82 -13.72 -1.01
CA GLY A 99 -0.87 -14.66 -2.13
C GLY A 99 -1.85 -14.21 -3.22
N HIS A 100 -1.85 -14.92 -4.34
CA HIS A 100 -2.73 -14.63 -5.46
C HIS A 100 -4.19 -14.93 -5.11
N THR A 101 -5.08 -14.11 -5.62
CA THR A 101 -6.53 -14.28 -5.47
C THR A 101 -7.09 -15.13 -6.61
N SER A 102 -8.35 -15.54 -6.49
CA SER A 102 -9.02 -16.39 -7.47
C SER A 102 -9.47 -15.66 -8.76
N GLY A 103 -9.28 -14.35 -8.84
CA GLY A 103 -9.64 -13.54 -10.00
C GLY A 103 -9.90 -12.06 -9.67
N PRO A 104 -10.22 -11.22 -10.68
CA PRO A 104 -10.31 -9.77 -10.52
C PRO A 104 -11.31 -9.28 -9.46
N LYS A 105 -12.41 -10.03 -9.25
CA LYS A 105 -13.43 -9.64 -8.25
C LYS A 105 -12.94 -9.81 -6.81
N SER A 106 -12.26 -10.93 -6.52
CA SER A 106 -11.71 -11.18 -5.19
C SER A 106 -10.52 -10.26 -4.93
N ASP A 107 -9.80 -9.90 -5.98
CA ASP A 107 -8.70 -8.95 -5.95
C ASP A 107 -9.12 -7.50 -5.65
N ILE A 108 -10.16 -7.00 -6.34
CA ILE A 108 -10.79 -5.71 -6.02
C ILE A 108 -11.26 -5.70 -4.56
N PHE A 109 -11.88 -6.78 -4.08
CA PHE A 109 -12.30 -6.87 -2.69
C PHE A 109 -11.10 -6.72 -1.75
N VAL A 110 -9.98 -7.40 -1.99
CA VAL A 110 -8.77 -7.25 -1.19
C VAL A 110 -8.21 -5.83 -1.24
N ALA A 111 -8.11 -5.24 -2.44
CA ALA A 111 -7.57 -3.90 -2.65
C ALA A 111 -8.42 -2.80 -1.98
N VAL A 112 -9.74 -2.95 -1.92
CA VAL A 112 -10.63 -1.98 -1.27
C VAL A 112 -10.57 -2.07 0.27
N MET A 113 -10.35 -3.26 0.81
CA MET A 113 -10.46 -3.48 2.27
C MET A 113 -9.38 -2.78 3.09
N GLY A 114 -8.18 -2.54 2.55
CA GLY A 114 -7.16 -1.73 3.21
C GLY A 114 -7.59 -0.27 3.39
N PRO A 115 -7.90 0.45 2.30
CA PRO A 115 -8.42 1.83 2.36
C PRO A 115 -9.67 1.99 3.22
N LEU A 116 -10.60 1.04 3.21
CA LEU A 116 -11.81 1.11 4.03
C LEU A 116 -11.52 1.12 5.54
N THR A 117 -10.36 0.63 5.99
CA THR A 117 -9.98 0.71 7.41
C THR A 117 -9.76 2.15 7.89
N HIS A 118 -9.59 3.12 6.99
CA HIS A 118 -9.48 4.53 7.38
C HIS A 118 -10.81 5.11 7.85
N LEU A 119 -11.96 4.59 7.42
CA LEU A 119 -13.28 5.08 7.85
C LEU A 119 -13.49 4.99 9.37
N PRO A 120 -13.32 3.83 10.04
CA PRO A 120 -13.43 3.76 11.50
C PRO A 120 -12.34 4.57 12.20
N GLN A 121 -11.12 4.66 11.65
CA GLN A 121 -10.07 5.50 12.20
C GLN A 121 -10.44 6.99 12.17
N MET A 122 -10.94 7.48 11.03
CA MET A 122 -11.45 8.84 10.89
C MET A 122 -12.60 9.12 11.84
N LEU A 123 -13.52 8.17 12.04
CA LEU A 123 -14.62 8.34 12.99
C LEU A 123 -14.09 8.55 14.42
N ILE A 124 -13.09 7.78 14.85
CA ILE A 124 -12.46 7.93 16.16
C ILE A 124 -11.83 9.32 16.31
N TRP A 125 -11.02 9.74 15.32
CA TRP A 125 -10.39 11.06 15.33
C TRP A 125 -11.41 12.19 15.27
N PHE A 126 -12.49 12.04 14.50
CA PHE A 126 -13.55 13.02 14.42
C PHE A 126 -14.31 13.18 15.73
N ILE A 127 -14.60 12.08 16.45
CA ILE A 127 -15.19 12.14 17.80
C ILE A 127 -14.28 12.90 18.77
N MET A 128 -12.95 12.71 18.67
CA MET A 128 -11.98 13.45 19.48
C MET A 128 -11.83 14.91 19.04
N TYR A 129 -12.04 15.22 17.76
CA TYR A 129 -11.88 16.55 17.19
C TYR A 129 -12.87 17.54 17.80
N ILE A 130 -14.14 17.15 17.90
CA ILE A 130 -15.23 18.03 18.35
C ILE A 130 -14.94 18.70 19.72
N PRO A 131 -14.67 17.94 20.81
CA PRO A 131 -14.37 18.55 22.11
C PRO A 131 -13.03 19.29 22.12
N SER A 132 -12.05 18.84 21.34
CA SER A 132 -10.74 19.49 21.25
C SER A 132 -10.85 20.87 20.60
N TYR A 133 -11.58 20.95 19.50
CA TYR A 133 -11.82 22.19 18.77
C TYR A 133 -12.63 23.18 19.61
N HIS A 134 -13.66 22.71 20.32
CA HIS A 134 -14.40 23.55 21.26
C HIS A 134 -13.55 24.05 22.43
N ALA A 135 -12.62 23.25 22.94
CA ALA A 135 -11.70 23.67 24.00
C ALA A 135 -10.76 24.81 23.55
N THR A 136 -10.34 24.80 22.28
CA THR A 136 -9.42 25.80 21.73
C THR A 136 -10.15 27.07 21.25
N TYR A 137 -11.28 26.94 20.54
CA TYR A 137 -11.95 28.07 19.87
C TYR A 137 -13.29 28.49 20.51
N GLY A 138 -13.85 27.68 21.41
CA GLY A 138 -15.13 27.98 22.06
C GLY A 138 -16.37 27.80 21.16
N ASP A 139 -16.22 27.24 19.96
CA ASP A 139 -17.32 26.88 19.07
C ASP A 139 -17.20 25.44 18.54
N TYR A 140 -18.19 24.98 17.77
CA TYR A 140 -18.28 23.60 17.26
C TYR A 140 -18.14 23.53 15.74
N LYS A 141 -17.41 24.48 15.16
CA LYS A 141 -17.22 24.51 13.71
C LYS A 141 -16.23 23.44 13.29
N PHE A 142 -16.44 22.92 12.09
CA PHE A 142 -15.51 21.97 11.49
C PHE A 142 -14.71 22.68 10.41
N HIS A 143 -13.39 22.66 10.58
CA HIS A 143 -12.44 23.18 9.60
C HIS A 143 -11.52 22.05 9.16
N PHE A 144 -11.48 21.79 7.85
CA PHE A 144 -10.64 20.74 7.27
C PHE A 144 -9.15 21.01 7.48
N ALA A 145 -8.73 22.26 7.30
CA ALA A 145 -7.40 22.74 7.63
C ALA A 145 -7.55 23.78 8.74
N ILE A 146 -6.90 23.54 9.87
CA ILE A 146 -6.84 24.51 10.96
C ILE A 146 -5.60 25.35 10.71
N GLU A 147 -5.80 26.61 10.35
CA GLU A 147 -4.77 27.62 10.49
C GLU A 147 -4.76 28.01 11.97
N ASP A 148 -3.89 27.39 12.76
CA ASP A 148 -3.74 27.69 14.17
C ASP A 148 -2.50 28.56 14.41
N PRO A 149 -2.64 29.88 14.59
CA PRO A 149 -1.52 30.78 14.83
C PRO A 149 -0.83 30.52 16.18
N GLN A 150 -1.49 29.84 17.12
CA GLN A 150 -0.97 29.60 18.47
C GLN A 150 -0.48 28.16 18.69
N PHE A 151 -0.74 27.25 17.75
CA PHE A 151 -0.39 25.84 17.82
C PHE A 151 -0.90 25.16 19.11
N ASP A 152 -2.18 24.83 19.16
CA ASP A 152 -2.74 23.90 20.12
C ASP A 152 -2.26 22.48 19.77
N PHE A 153 -1.43 21.93 20.65
CA PHE A 153 -0.81 20.63 20.42
C PHE A 153 -1.84 19.52 20.20
N TRP A 154 -2.86 19.43 21.05
CA TRP A 154 -3.80 18.31 21.02
C TRP A 154 -4.73 18.40 19.81
N LEU A 155 -5.24 19.61 19.53
CA LEU A 155 -6.04 19.85 18.35
C LEU A 155 -5.24 19.59 17.06
N SER A 156 -3.96 19.96 17.04
CA SER A 156 -3.04 19.67 15.91
C SER A 156 -2.81 18.17 15.72
N VAL A 157 -2.72 17.38 16.78
CA VAL A 157 -2.62 15.90 16.68
C VAL A 157 -3.89 15.32 16.08
N VAL A 158 -5.05 15.70 16.62
CA VAL A 158 -6.33 15.10 16.22
C VAL A 158 -6.72 15.50 14.80
N SER A 159 -6.59 16.79 14.46
CA SER A 159 -6.83 17.28 13.10
C SER A 159 -5.85 16.69 12.09
N GLY A 160 -4.56 16.62 12.46
CA GLY A 160 -3.52 15.99 11.64
C GLY A 160 -3.79 14.50 11.38
N ALA A 161 -4.23 13.74 12.39
CA ALA A 161 -4.53 12.32 12.25
C ALA A 161 -5.80 12.06 11.40
N LEU A 162 -6.80 12.94 11.51
CA LEU A 162 -7.98 12.91 10.65
C LEU A 162 -7.61 13.18 9.18
N GLN A 163 -6.83 14.24 8.93
CA GLN A 163 -6.33 14.58 7.60
C GLN A 163 -5.44 13.48 7.02
N LEU A 164 -4.56 12.89 7.84
CA LEU A 164 -3.69 11.78 7.43
C LEU A 164 -4.52 10.58 6.95
N ASN A 165 -5.54 10.19 7.70
CA ASN A 165 -6.40 9.06 7.31
C ASN A 165 -7.18 9.35 6.03
N LEU A 166 -7.73 10.56 5.89
CA LEU A 166 -8.42 10.97 4.67
C LEU A 166 -7.46 10.97 3.48
N PHE A 167 -6.26 11.53 3.65
CA PHE A 167 -5.24 11.59 2.63
C PHE A 167 -4.81 10.18 2.20
N LEU A 168 -4.46 9.30 3.13
CA LEU A 168 -4.03 7.93 2.81
C LEU A 168 -5.15 7.12 2.14
N MET A 169 -6.39 7.27 2.58
CA MET A 169 -7.55 6.65 1.94
C MET A 169 -7.74 7.16 0.51
N ALA A 170 -7.73 8.48 0.32
CA ALA A 170 -7.93 9.09 -0.99
C ALA A 170 -6.77 8.77 -1.95
N PHE A 171 -5.53 8.87 -1.47
CA PHE A 171 -4.32 8.60 -2.25
C PHE A 171 -4.29 7.15 -2.71
N ASN A 172 -4.55 6.18 -1.82
CA ASN A 172 -4.54 4.78 -2.21
C ASN A 172 -5.76 4.37 -3.03
N LEU A 173 -6.97 4.86 -2.74
CA LEU A 173 -8.18 4.39 -3.41
C LEU A 173 -8.52 5.13 -4.71
N LEU A 174 -8.30 6.46 -4.77
CA LEU A 174 -8.79 7.30 -5.87
C LEU A 174 -7.77 7.45 -7.01
N LEU A 175 -6.49 7.22 -6.77
CA LEU A 175 -5.46 7.30 -7.81
C LEU A 175 -5.36 5.96 -8.55
N PRO A 176 -5.74 5.90 -9.85
CA PRO A 176 -5.66 4.67 -10.64
C PRO A 176 -4.23 4.41 -11.14
N ALA A 177 -3.26 4.38 -10.23
CA ALA A 177 -1.84 4.29 -10.55
C ALA A 177 -1.18 3.15 -9.78
N TYR A 178 -0.50 2.25 -10.49
CA TYR A 178 0.34 1.23 -9.87
C TYR A 178 1.50 1.90 -9.11
N PRO A 179 1.84 1.47 -7.89
CA PRO A 179 1.41 0.25 -7.19
C PRO A 179 0.29 0.46 -6.15
N LEU A 180 -0.45 1.58 -6.21
CA LEU A 180 -1.52 1.89 -5.26
C LEU A 180 -2.73 0.96 -5.44
N ASP A 181 -3.55 0.84 -4.39
CA ASP A 181 -4.77 0.01 -4.40
C ASP A 181 -5.73 0.39 -5.54
N GLY A 182 -5.90 1.68 -5.79
CA GLY A 182 -6.71 2.23 -6.87
C GLY A 182 -6.18 1.83 -8.25
N GLY A 183 -4.85 1.67 -8.39
CA GLY A 183 -4.22 1.11 -9.58
C GLY A 183 -4.55 -0.36 -9.77
N ARG A 184 -4.56 -1.15 -8.70
CA ARG A 184 -4.99 -2.56 -8.71
C ARG A 184 -6.46 -2.68 -9.12
N ILE A 185 -7.33 -1.93 -8.44
CA ILE A 185 -8.76 -1.86 -8.74
C ILE A 185 -9.00 -1.45 -10.19
N PHE A 186 -8.28 -0.45 -10.68
CA PHE A 186 -8.39 0.00 -12.06
C PHE A 186 -8.03 -1.11 -13.07
N ALA A 187 -6.90 -1.81 -12.87
CA ALA A 187 -6.50 -2.91 -13.74
C ALA A 187 -7.53 -4.05 -13.72
N ASP A 188 -8.02 -4.43 -12.55
CA ASP A 188 -9.04 -5.49 -12.40
C ASP A 188 -10.37 -5.10 -13.06
N LEU A 189 -10.78 -3.84 -12.98
CA LEU A 189 -11.96 -3.34 -13.67
C LEU A 189 -11.81 -3.43 -15.19
N LEU A 190 -10.63 -3.13 -15.74
CA LEU A 190 -10.36 -3.30 -17.18
C LEU A 190 -10.52 -4.78 -17.59
N LEU A 191 -10.04 -5.72 -16.79
CA LEU A 191 -10.22 -7.16 -17.03
C LEU A 191 -11.70 -7.55 -16.97
N LEU A 192 -12.46 -7.02 -16.00
CA LEU A 192 -13.90 -7.27 -15.90
C LEU A 192 -14.70 -6.67 -17.06
N CYS A 193 -14.18 -5.62 -17.71
CA CYS A 193 -14.72 -5.08 -18.96
C CYS A 193 -14.37 -5.94 -20.20
N GLY A 194 -13.64 -7.05 -20.03
CA GLY A 194 -13.31 -8.00 -21.10
C GLY A 194 -12.01 -7.67 -21.85
N LEU A 195 -11.19 -6.75 -21.34
CA LEU A 195 -9.87 -6.51 -21.92
C LEU A 195 -8.92 -7.67 -21.57
N GLY A 196 -8.08 -8.05 -22.53
CA GLY A 196 -6.99 -9.01 -22.25
C GLY A 196 -5.93 -8.41 -21.34
N GLU A 197 -5.25 -9.26 -20.57
CA GLU A 197 -4.26 -8.85 -19.55
C GLU A 197 -3.16 -7.93 -20.08
N VAL A 198 -2.66 -8.19 -21.29
CA VAL A 198 -1.63 -7.35 -21.92
C VAL A 198 -2.14 -5.93 -22.18
N LEU A 199 -3.37 -5.80 -22.68
CA LEU A 199 -3.96 -4.49 -22.96
C LEU A 199 -4.30 -3.76 -21.66
N ALA A 200 -4.85 -4.46 -20.67
CA ALA A 200 -5.12 -3.91 -19.34
C ALA A 200 -3.83 -3.41 -18.67
N ALA A 201 -2.74 -4.17 -18.76
CA ALA A 201 -1.43 -3.77 -18.27
C ALA A 201 -0.89 -2.53 -18.99
N GLN A 202 -0.99 -2.46 -20.32
CA GLN A 202 -0.55 -1.30 -21.10
C GLN A 202 -1.28 -0.01 -20.72
N ILE A 203 -2.61 -0.07 -20.57
CA ILE A 203 -3.42 1.07 -20.14
C ILE A 203 -3.04 1.47 -18.71
N THR A 204 -2.90 0.50 -17.81
CA THR A 204 -2.49 0.73 -16.42
C THR A 204 -1.12 1.40 -16.33
N ILE A 205 -0.14 0.95 -17.13
CA ILE A 205 1.19 1.56 -17.22
C ILE A 205 1.07 3.02 -17.68
N ALA A 206 0.30 3.30 -18.74
CA ALA A 206 0.18 4.65 -19.29
C ALA A 206 -0.39 5.63 -18.24
N VAL A 207 -1.44 5.21 -17.52
CA VAL A 207 -2.04 6.02 -16.45
C VAL A 207 -1.08 6.18 -15.27
N ALA A 208 -0.42 5.10 -14.85
CA ALA A 208 0.52 5.13 -13.73
C ALA A 208 1.73 6.04 -14.00
N VAL A 209 2.30 6.01 -15.22
CA VAL A 209 3.40 6.92 -15.60
C VAL A 209 2.96 8.38 -15.54
N LEU A 210 1.77 8.71 -16.05
CA LEU A 210 1.25 10.08 -16.02
C LEU A 210 1.08 10.59 -14.58
N VAL A 211 0.47 9.79 -13.71
CA VAL A 211 0.25 10.13 -12.29
C VAL A 211 1.60 10.23 -11.55
N ALA A 212 2.49 9.26 -11.73
CA ALA A 212 3.79 9.24 -11.06
C ALA A 212 4.69 10.40 -11.51
N ALA A 213 4.70 10.75 -12.80
CA ALA A 213 5.41 11.91 -13.31
C ALA A 213 4.85 13.22 -12.74
N GLY A 214 3.53 13.33 -12.60
CA GLY A 214 2.87 14.47 -11.95
C GLY A 214 3.28 14.62 -10.48
N ILE A 215 3.23 13.53 -9.70
CA ILE A 215 3.67 13.51 -8.30
C ILE A 215 5.16 13.87 -8.18
N LEU A 216 6.00 13.33 -9.06
CA LEU A 216 7.43 13.62 -9.09
C LEU A 216 7.70 15.11 -9.38
N ALA A 217 7.06 15.67 -10.41
CA ALA A 217 7.20 17.07 -10.77
C ALA A 217 6.70 18.00 -9.66
N TRP A 218 5.57 17.68 -9.05
CA TRP A 218 5.04 18.40 -7.89
C TRP A 218 6.00 18.35 -6.69
N GLY A 219 6.53 17.17 -6.38
CA GLY A 219 7.52 16.99 -5.31
C GLY A 219 8.80 17.81 -5.55
N ILE A 220 9.27 17.91 -6.80
CA ILE A 220 10.42 18.75 -7.15
C ILE A 220 10.09 20.23 -6.97
N TYR A 221 8.92 20.66 -7.42
CA TYR A 221 8.46 22.05 -7.30
C TYR A 221 8.35 22.49 -5.83
N GLU A 222 7.77 21.66 -4.97
CA GLU A 222 7.62 21.89 -3.53
C GLU A 222 8.89 21.56 -2.72
N GLN A 223 9.97 21.08 -3.37
CA GLN A 223 11.19 20.60 -2.71
C GLN A 223 10.93 19.52 -1.64
N ALA A 224 9.85 18.75 -1.80
CA ALA A 224 9.38 17.73 -0.88
C ALA A 224 10.03 16.37 -1.18
N ILE A 225 11.16 16.09 -0.51
CA ILE A 225 11.99 14.89 -0.75
C ILE A 225 11.19 13.58 -0.69
N LEU A 226 10.28 13.44 0.28
CA LEU A 226 9.44 12.25 0.40
C LEU A 226 8.47 12.11 -0.78
N THR A 227 7.86 13.20 -1.25
CA THR A 227 6.98 13.19 -2.42
C THR A 227 7.74 12.81 -3.69
N VAL A 228 8.97 13.33 -3.84
CA VAL A 228 9.88 12.92 -4.92
C VAL A 228 10.19 11.42 -4.84
N ALA A 229 10.46 10.90 -3.64
CA ALA A 229 10.72 9.48 -3.43
C ALA A 229 9.50 8.61 -3.78
N VAL A 230 8.28 9.03 -3.43
CA VAL A 230 7.03 8.35 -3.82
C VAL A 230 6.89 8.31 -5.34
N GLY A 231 7.02 9.45 -6.02
CA GLY A 231 6.92 9.51 -7.49
C GLY A 231 7.97 8.64 -8.19
N ALA A 232 9.22 8.67 -7.72
CA ALA A 232 10.30 7.84 -8.24
C ALA A 232 10.04 6.34 -8.01
N TRP A 233 9.55 5.97 -6.83
CA TRP A 233 9.20 4.59 -6.52
C TRP A 233 8.04 4.08 -7.39
N MET A 234 7.01 4.90 -7.61
CA MET A 234 5.90 4.56 -8.51
C MET A 234 6.36 4.35 -9.96
N LEU A 235 7.30 5.18 -10.44
CA LEU A 235 7.90 4.98 -11.77
C LEU A 235 8.71 3.68 -11.84
N TYR A 236 9.46 3.36 -10.78
CA TYR A 236 10.22 2.12 -10.70
C TYR A 236 9.33 0.88 -10.74
N THR A 237 8.28 0.83 -9.92
CA THR A 237 7.35 -0.33 -9.92
C THR A 237 6.58 -0.42 -11.23
N THR A 238 6.17 0.72 -11.81
CA THR A 238 5.53 0.75 -13.14
C THR A 238 6.47 0.25 -14.24
N TYR A 239 7.77 0.52 -14.13
CA TYR A 239 8.77 -0.02 -15.04
C TYR A 239 8.89 -1.55 -14.93
N GLU A 240 8.76 -2.14 -13.75
CA GLU A 240 8.73 -3.61 -13.57
C GLU A 240 7.55 -4.23 -14.33
N LEU A 241 6.36 -3.64 -14.23
CA LEU A 241 5.18 -4.07 -15.00
C LEU A 241 5.40 -3.92 -16.51
N PHE A 242 5.98 -2.81 -16.96
CA PHE A 242 6.35 -2.60 -18.36
C PHE A 242 7.37 -3.63 -18.87
N SER A 243 8.34 -3.99 -18.03
CA SER A 243 9.31 -5.06 -18.32
C SER A 243 8.61 -6.40 -18.53
N ALA A 244 7.62 -6.73 -17.69
CA ALA A 244 6.82 -7.95 -17.82
C ALA A 244 6.01 -7.98 -19.12
N VAL A 245 5.40 -6.85 -19.52
CA VAL A 245 4.70 -6.73 -20.81
C VAL A 245 5.66 -6.99 -21.98
N ARG A 246 6.84 -6.37 -21.99
CA ARG A 246 7.83 -6.56 -23.06
C ARG A 246 8.36 -7.98 -23.16
N LYS A 247 8.47 -8.68 -22.02
CA LYS A 247 8.94 -10.07 -21.95
C LYS A 247 7.84 -11.10 -22.22
N GLY A 248 6.59 -10.66 -22.42
CA GLY A 248 5.45 -11.56 -22.60
C GLY A 248 5.11 -12.36 -21.33
N SER A 249 5.45 -11.84 -20.15
CA SER A 249 5.30 -12.51 -18.86
C SER A 249 4.31 -11.79 -17.93
N VAL A 250 3.28 -11.16 -18.50
CA VAL A 250 2.27 -10.37 -17.76
C VAL A 250 1.53 -11.23 -16.74
N THR A 251 1.13 -12.44 -17.12
CA THR A 251 0.47 -13.44 -16.24
C THR A 251 1.29 -13.84 -15.01
N ARG A 252 2.61 -13.61 -15.02
CA ARG A 252 3.51 -13.89 -13.89
C ARG A 252 3.73 -12.67 -13.00
N HIS A 253 3.30 -11.49 -13.43
CA HIS A 253 3.40 -10.29 -12.62
C HIS A 253 2.36 -10.35 -11.50
N PRO A 254 2.69 -9.97 -10.24
CA PRO A 254 1.76 -10.06 -9.10
C PRO A 254 0.41 -9.36 -9.32
N MET A 255 0.37 -8.37 -10.21
CA MET A 255 -0.84 -7.64 -10.61
C MET A 255 -1.84 -8.45 -11.46
N PHE A 256 -1.36 -9.40 -12.26
CA PHE A 256 -2.18 -10.16 -13.22
C PHE A 256 -2.08 -11.68 -13.00
N CYS A 257 -1.48 -12.10 -11.88
CA CYS A 257 -1.36 -13.49 -11.52
C CYS A 257 -2.53 -13.88 -10.59
N TYR A 258 -3.35 -14.83 -11.04
CA TYR A 258 -4.50 -15.36 -10.29
C TYR A 258 -4.32 -16.87 -10.11
N ASP A 259 -4.66 -17.38 -8.92
CA ASP A 259 -4.70 -18.82 -8.68
C ASP A 259 -6.02 -19.39 -9.23
N ALA A 260 -5.99 -20.64 -9.70
CA ALA A 260 -7.20 -21.36 -10.09
C ALA A 260 -8.20 -21.38 -8.92
N GLN A 261 -9.49 -21.20 -9.22
CA GLN A 261 -10.54 -21.23 -8.19
C GLN A 261 -10.43 -22.52 -7.36
N PRO A 262 -10.56 -22.47 -6.02
CA PRO A 262 -10.62 -23.68 -5.21
C PRO A 262 -11.83 -24.53 -5.67
N GLY A 263 -11.54 -25.59 -6.43
CA GLY A 263 -12.54 -26.45 -7.08
C GLY A 263 -12.23 -26.79 -8.54
N GLN A 264 -11.37 -26.03 -9.22
CA GLN A 264 -10.80 -26.42 -10.52
C GLN A 264 -9.40 -26.96 -10.29
N ALA A 265 -9.31 -28.23 -9.89
CA ALA A 265 -8.06 -28.95 -9.99
C ALA A 265 -7.64 -28.93 -11.47
N GLU A 266 -6.60 -28.18 -11.81
CA GLU A 266 -5.89 -28.41 -13.06
C GLU A 266 -5.55 -29.90 -13.10
N GLN A 267 -6.11 -30.62 -14.08
CA GLN A 267 -5.58 -31.92 -14.42
C GLN A 267 -4.08 -31.72 -14.67
N PRO A 268 -3.19 -32.47 -14.00
CA PRO A 268 -1.77 -32.30 -14.20
C PRO A 268 -1.50 -32.47 -15.70
N GLN A 269 -1.10 -31.37 -16.35
CA GLN A 269 -0.64 -31.44 -17.73
C GLN A 269 0.50 -32.45 -17.74
N ASN A 270 0.31 -33.52 -18.51
CA ASN A 270 1.30 -34.56 -18.67
C ASN A 270 2.62 -33.89 -19.07
N PRO A 271 3.74 -34.12 -18.36
CA PRO A 271 5.00 -33.52 -18.73
C PRO A 271 5.32 -33.91 -20.18
N ILE A 272 5.53 -32.90 -21.04
CA ILE A 272 6.02 -33.13 -22.40
C ILE A 272 7.44 -33.69 -22.24
N LEU A 273 7.54 -35.01 -22.26
CA LEU A 273 8.84 -35.68 -22.23
C LEU A 273 9.61 -35.33 -23.51
N PRO A 274 10.92 -35.05 -23.41
CA PRO A 274 11.74 -34.84 -24.58
C PRO A 274 11.72 -36.10 -25.49
N PRO A 275 11.91 -35.96 -26.81
CA PRO A 275 11.66 -37.01 -27.81
C PRO A 275 12.39 -38.34 -27.52
N ASN A 276 13.48 -38.30 -26.78
CA ASN A 276 14.32 -39.43 -26.40
C ASN A 276 13.78 -40.28 -25.24
N GLN A 277 12.69 -39.89 -24.57
CA GLN A 277 12.09 -40.67 -23.47
C GLN A 277 10.76 -41.37 -23.82
N GLN A 278 10.25 -41.21 -25.05
CA GLN A 278 8.98 -41.84 -25.46
C GLN A 278 9.10 -43.33 -25.83
N TYR A 279 10.31 -43.86 -26.03
CA TYR A 279 10.54 -45.24 -26.48
C TYR A 279 10.74 -46.27 -25.36
N SER A 280 10.91 -45.86 -24.10
CA SER A 280 11.22 -46.81 -23.01
C SER A 280 10.00 -47.39 -22.29
N ALA A 281 8.78 -47.08 -22.72
CA ALA A 281 7.54 -47.50 -22.06
C ALA A 281 6.74 -48.56 -22.85
N ARG A 282 7.44 -49.43 -23.59
CA ARG A 282 6.85 -50.65 -24.18
C ARG A 282 7.78 -51.84 -24.00
N VAL A 283 7.84 -52.37 -22.78
CA VAL A 283 8.08 -53.79 -22.48
C VAL A 283 7.26 -54.15 -21.25
#